data_AF-A0A0M9ETB3-F1
#
_entry.id   AF-A0A0M9ETB3-F1
#
_cell.length_a   1.000
_cell.length_b   1.000
_cell.length_c   1.000
_cell.angle_alpha   90.00
_cell.angle_beta   90.00
_cell.angle_gamma   90.00
#
_symmetry.space_group_name_H-M   'P 1'
#
loop_
_entity.id
_entity.type
_entity.pdbx_description
1 polymer ?
#
loop_
_entity_poly.entity_id
_entity_poly.type
_entity_poly.pdbx_seq_one_letter_code
_entity_poly.pdbx_strand_id
1 'polypeptide(L)'
;MSATFTNNVINQWALSTIPFEFPSVRPDREMQDARYIYGCSTSTSCFGVALGRADKVDLLVKMDAKTLIQRGKKMNTRPVTGCVDRRSAREILGSQDENDPIKIFRLPPRHFAQEPRFVPRAGVTEEDAGYLLFYVFDESQILPNGDCPSSSASELWILDAQNMRDVVAKVRLPQRVPYGLHGTWFSARDIEEQRVVETLRSLEAVQRKKEIWANDGGSIARSWMAFREKLERAVG
;
A
#
# COMPACT_ATOMS: atom_id res chain seq x y z
N MET A 1 37.60 -10.24 -21.00
CA MET A 1 37.46 -9.33 -19.84
C MET A 1 36.00 -8.94 -19.75
N SER A 2 35.28 -9.44 -18.73
CA SER A 2 33.88 -9.07 -18.51
C SER A 2 33.86 -7.67 -17.90
N ALA A 3 33.28 -6.70 -18.60
CA ALA A 3 33.11 -5.35 -18.06
C ALA A 3 32.12 -5.41 -16.91
N THR A 4 32.59 -5.24 -15.68
CA THR A 4 31.74 -5.01 -14.51
C THR A 4 31.05 -3.67 -14.67
N PHE A 5 29.79 -3.68 -15.08
CA PHE A 5 28.93 -2.51 -15.04
C PHE A 5 28.58 -2.21 -13.59
N THR A 6 29.08 -1.10 -13.06
CA THR A 6 28.65 -0.58 -11.77
C THR A 6 27.45 0.34 -11.97
N ASN A 7 26.33 0.01 -11.35
CA ASN A 7 25.16 0.88 -11.33
C ASN A 7 25.45 2.04 -10.37
N ASN A 8 25.80 3.20 -10.92
CA ASN A 8 26.04 4.42 -10.14
C ASN A 8 24.75 5.22 -9.99
N VAL A 9 24.38 5.55 -8.75
CA VAL A 9 23.25 6.42 -8.46
C VAL A 9 23.62 7.87 -8.81
N ILE A 10 22.98 8.40 -9.84
CA ILE A 10 23.24 9.78 -10.32
C ILE A 10 22.45 10.84 -9.55
N ASN A 11 21.32 10.46 -8.94
CA ASN A 11 20.37 11.37 -8.29
C ASN A 11 19.71 10.65 -7.11
N GLN A 12 19.72 11.25 -5.92
CA GLN A 12 19.12 10.65 -4.72
C GLN A 12 18.67 11.74 -3.74
N TRP A 13 17.36 11.88 -3.55
CA TRP A 13 16.75 12.86 -2.65
C TRP A 13 15.26 12.51 -2.46
N ALA A 14 14.64 13.09 -1.43
CA ALA A 14 13.20 12.97 -1.22
C ALA A 14 12.40 13.85 -2.21
N LEU A 15 11.21 13.39 -2.61
CA LEU A 15 10.31 14.19 -3.46
C LEU A 15 9.49 15.20 -2.64
N SER A 16 9.14 14.86 -1.40
CA SER A 16 8.40 15.73 -0.48
C SER A 16 8.79 15.46 0.97
N THR A 17 8.62 16.46 1.82
CA THR A 17 8.81 16.36 3.27
C THR A 17 7.58 15.83 4.02
N ILE A 18 6.41 15.75 3.38
CA ILE A 18 5.19 15.28 4.06
C ILE A 18 5.28 13.76 4.32
N PRO A 19 4.74 13.26 5.45
CA PRO A 19 4.57 11.83 5.66
C PRO A 19 3.71 11.23 4.54
N PHE A 20 4.12 10.10 3.99
CA PHE A 20 3.42 9.46 2.89
C PHE A 20 3.53 7.94 3.03
N GLU A 21 2.40 7.28 3.21
CA GLU A 21 2.29 5.84 3.42
C GLU A 21 1.19 5.25 2.53
N PHE A 22 1.15 3.91 2.44
CA PHE A 22 0.15 3.18 1.65
C PHE A 22 0.07 3.64 0.18
N PRO A 23 1.18 3.53 -0.58
CA PRO A 23 1.23 3.97 -1.97
C PRO A 23 0.28 3.14 -2.85
N SER A 24 -0.51 3.82 -3.67
CA SER A 24 -1.32 3.23 -4.72
C SER A 24 -1.05 3.94 -6.04
N VAL A 25 -0.92 3.17 -7.11
CA VAL A 25 -0.77 3.66 -8.49
C VAL A 25 -1.83 3.02 -9.37
N ARG A 26 -1.98 3.50 -10.60
CA ARG A 26 -2.80 2.83 -11.60
C ARG A 26 -2.31 1.38 -11.79
N PRO A 27 -3.18 0.36 -11.79
CA PRO A 27 -2.75 -1.05 -11.83
C PRO A 27 -1.83 -1.42 -13.00
N ASP A 28 -2.06 -0.89 -14.20
CA ASP A 28 -1.21 -1.12 -15.38
C ASP A 28 0.16 -0.37 -15.33
N ARG A 29 0.37 0.45 -14.30
CA ARG A 29 1.62 1.15 -13.98
C ARG A 29 2.35 0.56 -12.76
N GLU A 30 1.77 -0.44 -12.10
CA GLU A 30 2.48 -1.15 -11.02
C GLU A 30 3.77 -1.78 -11.58
N MET A 31 4.89 -1.56 -10.88
CA MET A 31 6.24 -1.98 -11.32
C MET A 31 6.69 -1.39 -12.67
N GLN A 32 6.10 -0.27 -13.11
CA GLN A 32 6.46 0.47 -14.31
C GLN A 32 6.71 1.95 -13.97
N ASP A 33 7.02 2.75 -15.00
CA ASP A 33 7.09 4.20 -14.88
C ASP A 33 5.69 4.79 -14.59
N ALA A 34 5.40 5.04 -13.32
CA ALA A 34 4.19 5.72 -12.85
C ALA A 34 4.46 7.22 -12.64
N ARG A 35 3.64 8.08 -13.26
CA ARG A 35 3.66 9.53 -13.03
C ARG A 35 2.92 9.88 -11.75
N TYR A 36 1.74 9.30 -11.52
CA TYR A 36 0.87 9.67 -10.41
C TYR A 36 0.86 8.58 -9.35
N ILE A 37 1.22 8.98 -8.13
CA ILE A 37 1.24 8.12 -6.95
C ILE A 37 0.27 8.69 -5.93
N TYR A 38 -0.63 7.85 -5.44
CA TYR A 38 -1.62 8.17 -4.42
C TYR A 38 -1.24 7.53 -3.10
N GLY A 39 -1.69 8.09 -1.98
CA GLY A 39 -1.42 7.50 -0.68
C GLY A 39 -2.03 8.29 0.47
N CYS A 40 -1.61 7.94 1.67
CA CYS A 40 -2.10 8.47 2.94
C CYS A 40 -1.09 9.43 3.56
N SER A 41 -1.62 10.44 4.25
CA SER A 41 -0.85 11.31 5.14
C SER A 41 -1.68 11.67 6.38
N THR A 42 -1.12 12.50 7.26
CA THR A 42 -1.78 12.97 8.49
C THR A 42 -1.51 14.46 8.70
N SER A 43 -2.51 15.19 9.19
CA SER A 43 -2.40 16.63 9.45
C SER A 43 -1.76 16.98 10.79
N THR A 44 -1.65 16.01 11.71
CA THR A 44 -1.26 16.25 13.11
C THR A 44 0.09 15.63 13.53
N SER A 45 0.74 14.80 12.71
CA SER A 45 1.96 14.05 13.12
C SER A 45 2.69 13.36 11.94
N CYS A 46 3.83 12.73 12.23
CA CYS A 46 4.53 11.76 11.36
C CYS A 46 4.22 10.35 11.89
N PHE A 47 4.06 9.34 11.01
CA PHE A 47 3.62 7.94 11.27
C PHE A 47 4.45 7.12 12.30
N GLY A 48 5.00 7.70 13.36
CA GLY A 48 6.05 7.07 14.16
C GLY A 48 6.28 7.58 15.58
N VAL A 49 5.34 8.25 16.26
CA VAL A 49 5.63 8.77 17.62
C VAL A 49 4.91 7.99 18.73
N ALA A 50 5.65 7.04 19.32
CA ALA A 50 5.85 6.70 20.74
C ALA A 50 4.84 7.09 21.88
N LEU A 51 3.58 7.46 21.58
CA LEU A 51 2.59 7.88 22.59
C LEU A 51 1.37 6.94 22.68
N GLY A 52 1.46 5.75 22.09
CA GLY A 52 0.41 4.72 22.20
C GLY A 52 -0.89 5.02 21.45
N ARG A 53 -0.93 6.08 20.63
CA ARG A 53 -2.02 6.35 19.68
C ARG A 53 -1.49 6.12 18.26
N ALA A 54 -2.08 5.18 17.53
CA ALA A 54 -1.80 5.00 16.11
C ALA A 54 -2.18 6.28 15.36
N ASP A 55 -1.26 6.82 14.56
CA ASP A 55 -1.54 7.96 13.70
C ASP A 55 -2.68 7.61 12.75
N LYS A 56 -3.67 8.51 12.69
CA LYS A 56 -4.86 8.31 11.89
C LYS A 56 -4.72 9.04 10.57
N VAL A 57 -5.14 8.38 9.49
CA VAL A 57 -5.13 8.99 8.15
C VAL A 57 -6.32 9.94 8.04
N ASP A 58 -6.05 11.25 8.04
CA ASP A 58 -7.05 12.28 7.75
C ASP A 58 -6.78 13.02 6.43
N LEU A 59 -5.68 12.67 5.74
CA LEU A 59 -5.29 13.23 4.44
C LEU A 59 -5.08 12.12 3.40
N LEU A 60 -5.63 12.31 2.20
CA LEU A 60 -5.24 11.56 1.00
C LEU A 60 -4.41 12.44 0.10
N VAL A 61 -3.34 11.89 -0.46
CA VAL A 61 -2.33 12.64 -1.21
C VAL A 61 -2.22 12.07 -2.61
N LYS A 62 -2.08 12.95 -3.60
CA LYS A 62 -1.65 12.65 -4.97
C LYS A 62 -0.33 13.36 -5.24
N MET A 63 0.66 12.62 -5.72
CA MET A 63 1.96 13.13 -6.15
C MET A 63 2.16 12.93 -7.65
N ASP A 64 2.47 13.99 -8.39
CA ASP A 64 3.06 13.94 -9.73
C ASP A 64 4.57 13.73 -9.58
N ALA A 65 4.95 12.47 -9.42
CA ALA A 65 6.33 12.04 -9.21
C ALA A 65 7.24 12.48 -10.36
N LYS A 66 6.76 12.45 -11.60
CA LYS A 66 7.54 12.86 -12.77
C LYS A 66 7.91 14.34 -12.71
N THR A 67 6.95 15.20 -12.39
CA THR A 67 7.20 16.64 -12.23
C THR A 67 8.16 16.91 -11.07
N LEU A 68 8.00 16.23 -9.92
CA LEU A 68 8.90 16.37 -8.77
C LEU A 68 10.34 15.90 -9.09
N ILE A 69 10.49 14.76 -9.77
CA ILE A 69 11.80 14.26 -10.21
C ILE A 69 12.48 15.24 -11.17
N GLN A 70 11.73 15.78 -12.13
CA GLN A 70 12.26 16.78 -13.08
C GLN A 70 12.68 18.08 -12.38
N ARG A 71 11.93 18.53 -11.37
CA ARG A 71 12.32 19.67 -10.53
C ARG A 71 13.60 19.35 -9.77
N GLY A 72 13.66 18.21 -9.09
CA GLY A 72 14.85 17.77 -8.34
C GLY A 72 16.12 17.71 -9.18
N LYS A 73 16.04 17.18 -10.42
CA LYS A 73 17.19 17.13 -11.34
C LYS A 73 17.73 18.51 -11.74
N LYS A 74 16.89 19.54 -11.70
CA LYS A 74 17.29 20.94 -11.97
C LYS A 74 17.77 21.66 -10.71
N MET A 75 17.50 21.11 -9.54
CA MET A 75 17.95 21.66 -8.27
C MET A 75 19.32 21.09 -7.91
N ASN A 76 20.18 21.90 -7.29
CA ASN A 76 21.41 21.40 -6.68
C ASN A 76 21.13 20.82 -5.28
N THR A 77 20.24 19.82 -5.20
CA THR A 77 19.85 19.18 -3.94
C THR A 77 20.95 18.28 -3.41
N ARG A 78 21.16 18.31 -2.09
CA ARG A 78 22.12 17.40 -1.43
C ARG A 78 21.68 15.94 -1.64
N PRO A 79 22.60 15.04 -2.03
CA PRO A 79 22.31 13.62 -2.06
C PRO A 79 21.82 13.12 -0.70
N VAL A 80 20.87 12.17 -0.71
CA VAL A 80 20.27 11.48 0.45
C VAL A 80 19.38 12.37 1.33
N THR A 81 19.86 13.56 1.71
CA THR A 81 19.21 14.46 2.68
C THR A 81 18.44 15.61 2.04
N GLY A 82 18.61 15.81 0.73
CA GLY A 82 17.87 16.80 -0.04
C GLY A 82 16.39 16.43 -0.17
N CYS A 83 15.57 17.45 -0.38
CA CYS A 83 14.14 17.29 -0.66
C CYS A 83 13.70 18.32 -1.69
N VAL A 84 12.88 17.89 -2.65
CA VAL A 84 12.37 18.75 -3.73
C VAL A 84 11.29 19.70 -3.21
N ASP A 85 10.21 19.15 -2.65
CA ASP A 85 9.15 19.94 -2.02
C ASP A 85 9.31 19.94 -0.51
N ARG A 86 9.50 21.13 0.08
CA ARG A 86 9.73 21.31 1.54
C ARG A 86 8.51 21.88 2.26
N ARG A 87 7.39 22.05 1.57
CA ARG A 87 6.16 22.57 2.15
C ARG A 87 5.56 21.54 3.11
N SER A 88 4.96 22.04 4.18
CA SER A 88 4.09 21.27 5.06
C SER A 88 2.79 20.90 4.36
N ALA A 89 2.10 19.88 4.87
CA ALA A 89 0.77 19.51 4.38
C ALA A 89 -0.22 20.68 4.45
N ARG A 90 -0.11 21.56 5.46
CA ARG A 90 -0.93 22.77 5.60
C ARG A 90 -0.68 23.78 4.47
N GLU A 91 0.58 24.00 4.10
CA GLU A 91 0.93 24.90 3.00
C GLU A 91 0.47 24.35 1.65
N ILE A 92 0.58 23.04 1.44
CA ILE A 92 0.09 22.37 0.21
C ILE A 92 -1.44 22.45 0.14
N LEU A 93 -2.15 22.18 1.24
CA LEU A 93 -3.62 22.34 1.31
C LEU A 93 -4.09 23.77 1.02
N GLY A 94 -3.27 24.78 1.35
CA GLY A 94 -3.56 26.18 1.06
C GLY A 94 -3.27 26.59 -0.39
N SER A 95 -2.60 25.74 -1.18
CA SER A 95 -2.23 26.03 -2.56
C SER A 95 -3.46 26.22 -3.45
N GLN A 96 -3.44 27.29 -4.25
CA GLN A 96 -4.45 27.56 -5.29
C GLN A 96 -3.96 27.16 -6.69
N ASP A 97 -2.74 26.60 -6.80
CA ASP A 97 -2.19 26.14 -8.07
C ASP A 97 -2.88 24.84 -8.50
N GLU A 98 -3.65 24.89 -9.59
CA GLU A 98 -4.31 23.69 -10.14
C GLU A 98 -3.31 22.67 -10.69
N ASN A 99 -2.10 23.11 -11.02
CA ASN A 99 -1.00 22.29 -11.52
C ASN A 99 0.03 21.96 -10.43
N ASP A 100 -0.32 22.16 -9.16
CA ASP A 100 0.53 21.77 -8.04
C ASP A 100 0.87 20.27 -8.16
N PRO A 101 2.16 19.89 -8.16
CA PRO A 101 2.55 18.49 -8.26
C PRO A 101 2.14 17.67 -7.04
N ILE A 102 1.72 18.30 -5.94
CA ILE A 102 1.16 17.61 -4.78
C ILE A 102 -0.23 18.17 -4.51
N LYS A 103 -1.24 17.30 -4.59
CA LYS A 103 -2.63 17.62 -4.24
C LYS A 103 -3.04 16.82 -3.01
N ILE A 104 -3.75 17.46 -2.09
CA ILE A 104 -4.18 16.83 -0.84
C ILE A 104 -5.70 16.99 -0.70
N PHE A 105 -6.38 15.88 -0.46
CA PHE A 105 -7.76 15.84 0.00
C PHE A 105 -7.78 15.68 1.52
N ARG A 106 -8.51 16.55 2.22
CA ARG A 106 -8.67 16.49 3.67
C ARG A 106 -10.05 15.96 4.03
N LEU A 107 -10.07 14.94 4.89
CA LEU A 107 -11.30 14.42 5.46
C LEU A 107 -11.95 15.41 6.44
N PRO A 108 -13.27 15.33 6.65
CA PRO A 108 -13.93 16.10 7.69
C PRO A 108 -13.35 15.79 9.08
N PRO A 109 -13.54 16.69 10.07
CA PRO A 109 -13.13 16.43 11.44
C PRO A 109 -13.65 15.08 11.96
N ARG A 110 -12.77 14.34 12.66
CA ARG A 110 -13.03 12.99 13.22
C ARG A 110 -13.30 11.88 12.21
N HIS A 111 -13.17 12.16 10.91
CA HIS A 111 -13.25 11.13 9.87
C HIS A 111 -11.83 10.67 9.52
N PHE A 112 -11.63 9.37 9.53
CA PHE A 112 -10.33 8.78 9.22
C PHE A 112 -10.45 7.70 8.14
N ALA A 113 -9.55 7.75 7.17
CA ALA A 113 -9.49 6.83 6.06
C ALA A 113 -8.64 5.58 6.38
N GLN A 114 -8.84 4.56 5.56
CA GLN A 114 -7.90 3.45 5.36
C GLN A 114 -7.14 3.64 4.04
N GLU A 115 -6.29 2.67 3.66
CA GLU A 115 -5.55 2.69 2.39
C GLU A 115 -6.48 2.97 1.19
N PRO A 116 -6.15 3.96 0.34
CA PRO A 116 -6.85 4.19 -0.91
C PRO A 116 -6.38 3.20 -1.98
N ARG A 117 -7.31 2.75 -2.81
CA ARG A 117 -6.99 2.06 -4.07
C ARG A 117 -7.46 2.86 -5.26
N PHE A 118 -6.53 3.09 -6.20
CA PHE A 118 -6.84 3.69 -7.49
C PHE A 118 -7.63 2.71 -8.36
N VAL A 119 -8.72 3.20 -8.94
CA VAL A 119 -9.55 2.47 -9.92
C VAL A 119 -9.63 3.30 -11.20
N PRO A 120 -9.12 2.81 -12.34
CA PRO A 120 -9.15 3.56 -13.59
C PRO A 120 -10.60 3.75 -14.07
N ARG A 121 -10.88 4.93 -14.64
CA ARG A 121 -12.14 5.15 -15.35
C ARG A 121 -12.10 4.36 -16.68
N ALA A 122 -13.24 3.84 -17.11
CA ALA A 122 -13.31 3.12 -18.38
C ALA A 122 -13.15 4.09 -19.57
N GLY A 123 -12.40 3.65 -20.59
CA GLY A 123 -12.31 4.36 -21.88
C GLY A 123 -11.41 5.61 -21.88
N VAL A 124 -10.59 5.83 -20.86
CA VAL A 124 -9.66 6.97 -20.76
C VAL A 124 -8.20 6.53 -20.77
N THR A 125 -7.33 7.40 -21.28
CA THR A 125 -5.90 7.10 -21.47
C THR A 125 -4.99 7.81 -20.47
N GLU A 126 -5.50 8.89 -19.90
CA GLU A 126 -4.87 9.70 -18.88
C GLU A 126 -4.63 8.84 -17.63
N GLU A 127 -3.39 8.83 -17.16
CA GLU A 127 -2.95 7.92 -16.11
C GLU A 127 -3.71 8.14 -14.78
N ASP A 128 -4.04 9.40 -14.46
CA ASP A 128 -4.78 9.77 -13.26
C ASP A 128 -6.31 9.79 -13.44
N ALA A 129 -6.82 9.52 -14.65
CA ALA A 129 -8.26 9.52 -14.89
C ALA A 129 -8.91 8.28 -14.29
N GLY A 130 -9.48 8.47 -13.11
CA GLY A 130 -10.02 7.41 -12.29
C GLY A 130 -10.51 7.93 -10.95
N TYR A 131 -10.61 7.00 -10.02
CA TYR A 131 -11.17 7.24 -8.70
C TYR A 131 -10.26 6.65 -7.62
N LEU A 132 -10.28 7.24 -6.43
CA LEU A 132 -9.79 6.59 -5.23
C LEU A 132 -10.96 6.01 -4.45
N LEU A 133 -10.88 4.72 -4.15
CA LEU A 133 -11.80 4.03 -3.25
C LEU A 133 -11.11 3.81 -1.92
N PHE A 134 -11.76 4.20 -0.83
CA PHE A 134 -11.23 4.06 0.53
C PHE A 134 -12.35 4.00 1.55
N TYR A 135 -12.15 3.21 2.60
CA TYR A 135 -13.05 3.20 3.74
C TYR A 135 -12.82 4.41 4.63
N VAL A 136 -13.90 4.97 5.18
CA VAL A 136 -13.90 6.07 6.12
C VAL A 136 -14.68 5.65 7.36
N PHE A 137 -14.14 5.97 8.54
CA PHE A 137 -14.85 5.84 9.80
C PHE A 137 -14.92 7.21 10.50
N ASP A 138 -16.13 7.62 10.86
CA ASP A 138 -16.35 8.79 11.73
C ASP A 138 -16.25 8.35 13.19
N GLU A 139 -15.12 8.70 13.83
CA GLU A 139 -14.88 8.42 15.24
C GLU A 139 -15.77 9.23 16.20
N SER A 140 -16.60 10.15 15.72
CA SER A 140 -17.67 10.74 16.54
C SER A 140 -18.67 9.70 17.07
N GLN A 141 -18.70 8.53 16.44
CA GLN A 141 -19.52 7.39 16.84
C GLN A 141 -18.94 6.61 18.03
N ILE A 142 -17.67 6.84 18.40
CA ILE A 142 -17.01 6.15 19.52
C ILE A 142 -17.56 6.69 20.85
N LEU A 143 -17.93 5.78 21.75
CA LEU A 143 -18.39 6.12 23.10
C LEU A 143 -17.25 6.67 23.96
N PRO A 144 -17.55 7.42 25.05
CA PRO A 144 -16.51 7.96 25.93
C PRO A 144 -15.57 6.92 26.55
N ASN A 145 -16.01 5.66 26.64
CA ASN A 145 -15.21 4.55 27.14
C ASN A 145 -14.27 3.93 26.08
N GLY A 146 -14.31 4.41 24.84
CA GLY A 146 -13.51 3.91 23.72
C GLY A 146 -14.20 2.85 22.86
N ASP A 147 -15.39 2.39 23.25
CA ASP A 147 -16.11 1.34 22.52
C ASP A 147 -16.87 1.90 21.32
N CYS A 148 -16.95 1.09 20.26
CA CYS A 148 -17.87 1.34 19.16
C CYS A 148 -19.19 0.64 19.44
N PRO A 149 -20.35 1.33 19.47
CA PRO A 149 -21.64 0.68 19.59
C PRO A 149 -21.91 -0.23 18.39
N SER A 150 -22.80 -1.20 18.54
CA SER A 150 -23.21 -2.10 17.45
C SER A 150 -23.85 -1.36 16.26
N SER A 151 -24.34 -0.14 16.48
CA SER A 151 -24.87 0.75 15.44
C SER A 151 -23.79 1.52 14.66
N SER A 152 -22.51 1.41 15.04
CA SER A 152 -21.42 2.07 14.33
C SER A 152 -21.31 1.56 12.90
N ALA A 153 -21.20 2.49 11.95
CA ALA A 153 -21.06 2.18 10.54
C ALA A 153 -19.86 2.93 9.94
N SER A 154 -19.18 2.25 9.02
CA SER A 154 -18.20 2.87 8.12
C SER A 154 -18.85 3.23 6.79
N GLU A 155 -18.16 4.03 6.00
CA GLU A 155 -18.55 4.35 4.63
C GLU A 155 -17.42 3.95 3.66
N LEU A 156 -17.76 3.58 2.43
CA LEU A 156 -16.81 3.54 1.32
C LEU A 156 -16.98 4.84 0.53
N TRP A 157 -15.92 5.63 0.44
CA TRP A 157 -15.92 6.88 -0.32
C TRP A 157 -15.27 6.67 -1.68
N ILE A 158 -15.79 7.37 -2.69
CA ILE A 158 -15.25 7.43 -4.04
C ILE A 158 -14.86 8.88 -4.29
N LEU A 159 -13.56 9.14 -4.42
CA LEU A 159 -13.00 10.47 -4.69
C LEU A 159 -12.50 10.54 -6.13
N ASP A 160 -12.74 11.66 -6.82
CA ASP A 160 -12.12 11.91 -8.13
C ASP A 160 -10.59 12.04 -7.98
N ALA A 161 -9.86 11.13 -8.61
CA ALA A 161 -8.41 11.03 -8.47
C ALA A 161 -7.65 12.08 -9.30
N GLN A 162 -8.31 12.81 -10.20
CA GLN A 162 -7.68 13.88 -10.98
C GLN A 162 -7.64 15.17 -10.18
N ASN A 163 -8.79 15.57 -9.65
CA ASN A 163 -8.93 16.84 -8.95
C ASN A 163 -8.62 16.76 -7.46
N MET A 164 -8.70 15.57 -6.83
CA MET A 164 -8.46 15.37 -5.38
C MET A 164 -9.33 16.28 -4.49
N ARG A 165 -10.56 16.58 -4.94
CA ARG A 165 -11.50 17.48 -4.26
C ARG A 165 -12.89 16.86 -4.17
N ASP A 166 -13.38 16.30 -5.26
CA ASP A 166 -14.79 15.89 -5.37
C ASP A 166 -15.01 14.46 -4.92
N VAL A 167 -15.80 14.30 -3.84
CA VAL A 167 -16.33 12.99 -3.44
C VAL A 167 -17.55 12.70 -4.30
N VAL A 168 -17.39 11.86 -5.31
CA VAL A 168 -18.43 11.55 -6.29
C VAL A 168 -19.51 10.62 -5.71
N ALA A 169 -19.18 9.81 -4.71
CA ALA A 169 -20.14 8.97 -4.00
C ALA A 169 -19.65 8.59 -2.60
N LYS A 170 -20.62 8.32 -1.72
CA LYS A 170 -20.41 7.71 -0.40
C LYS A 170 -21.39 6.55 -0.25
N VAL A 171 -20.87 5.36 0.02
CA VAL A 171 -21.67 4.15 0.24
C VAL A 171 -21.62 3.81 1.72
N ARG A 172 -22.75 3.94 2.40
CA ARG A 172 -22.87 3.56 3.81
C ARG A 172 -22.85 2.04 3.95
N LEU A 173 -21.97 1.54 4.81
CA LEU A 173 -21.87 0.11 5.11
C LEU A 173 -22.79 -0.27 6.27
N PRO A 174 -23.27 -1.52 6.35
CA PRO A 174 -24.16 -1.95 7.42
C PRO A 174 -23.47 -2.07 8.79
N GLN A 175 -22.13 -2.03 8.82
CA GLN A 175 -21.32 -2.17 10.02
C GLN A 175 -20.01 -1.41 9.89
N ARG A 176 -19.36 -1.17 11.03
CA ARG A 176 -18.01 -0.63 11.09
C ARG A 176 -17.01 -1.58 10.44
N VAL A 177 -16.14 -1.03 9.60
CA VAL A 177 -14.91 -1.67 9.14
C VAL A 177 -13.79 -1.27 10.10
N PRO A 178 -13.20 -2.21 10.87
CA PRO A 178 -12.05 -1.91 11.72
C PRO A 178 -10.86 -1.42 10.90
N TYR A 179 -10.02 -0.57 11.48
CA TYR A 179 -8.76 -0.12 10.84
C TYR A 179 -7.94 -1.32 10.36
N GLY A 180 -7.89 -1.47 9.05
CA GLY A 180 -7.21 -2.56 8.36
C GLY A 180 -5.86 -2.15 7.80
N LEU A 181 -5.29 -3.05 6.99
CA LEU A 181 -4.09 -2.80 6.20
C LEU A 181 -4.50 -2.65 4.73
N HIS A 182 -4.20 -3.65 3.92
CA HIS A 182 -4.27 -3.52 2.48
C HIS A 182 -5.59 -3.99 1.89
N GLY A 183 -5.97 -3.37 0.77
CA GLY A 183 -7.09 -3.76 -0.06
C GLY A 183 -6.69 -3.86 -1.53
N THR A 184 -7.49 -4.55 -2.33
CA THR A 184 -7.32 -4.55 -3.78
C THR A 184 -8.66 -4.45 -4.48
N TRP A 185 -8.62 -3.97 -5.72
CA TRP A 185 -9.78 -3.88 -6.60
C TRP A 185 -9.63 -4.90 -7.71
N PHE A 186 -10.70 -5.64 -7.98
CA PHE A 186 -10.82 -6.52 -9.12
C PHE A 186 -12.04 -6.09 -9.92
N SER A 187 -11.88 -5.97 -11.23
CA SER A 187 -13.02 -5.78 -12.12
C SER A 187 -13.87 -7.06 -12.18
N ALA A 188 -15.11 -6.94 -12.65
CA ALA A 188 -15.96 -8.11 -12.90
C ALA A 188 -15.25 -9.13 -13.81
N ARG A 189 -14.53 -8.64 -14.83
CA ARG A 189 -13.73 -9.45 -15.73
C ARG A 189 -12.61 -10.20 -15.01
N ASP A 190 -11.88 -9.54 -14.12
CA ASP A 190 -10.81 -10.18 -13.35
C ASP A 190 -11.35 -11.33 -12.49
N ILE A 191 -12.58 -11.20 -11.98
CA ILE A 191 -13.28 -12.23 -11.22
C ILE A 191 -13.73 -13.38 -12.13
N GLU A 192 -14.31 -13.08 -13.29
CA GLU A 192 -14.75 -14.06 -14.29
C GLU A 192 -13.60 -14.88 -14.88
N GLU A 193 -12.42 -14.26 -15.04
CA GLU A 193 -11.20 -14.89 -15.56
C GLU A 193 -10.42 -15.67 -14.48
N GLN A 194 -10.92 -15.74 -13.24
CA GLN A 194 -10.26 -16.52 -12.20
C GLN A 194 -10.22 -18.01 -12.57
N ARG A 195 -9.05 -18.62 -12.38
CA ARG A 195 -8.89 -20.06 -12.58
C ARG A 195 -9.72 -20.81 -11.55
N VAL A 196 -10.45 -21.81 -12.01
CA VAL A 196 -11.18 -22.73 -11.12
C VAL A 196 -10.18 -23.40 -10.17
N VAL A 197 -10.56 -23.49 -8.89
CA VAL A 197 -9.81 -24.28 -7.91
C VAL A 197 -10.05 -25.75 -8.21
N GLU A 198 -9.14 -26.38 -8.96
CA GLU A 198 -9.26 -27.78 -9.37
C GLU A 198 -9.12 -28.77 -8.20
N THR A 199 -8.25 -28.45 -7.23
CA THR A 199 -8.02 -29.29 -6.06
C THR A 199 -7.76 -28.43 -4.83
N LEU A 200 -8.32 -28.84 -3.69
CA LEU A 200 -8.01 -28.26 -2.39
C LEU A 200 -6.92 -29.09 -1.72
N ARG A 201 -5.94 -28.41 -1.10
CA ARG A 201 -4.97 -29.10 -0.24
C ARG A 201 -5.71 -29.62 0.99
N SER A 202 -5.89 -30.93 1.05
CA SER A 202 -6.41 -31.60 2.24
C SER A 202 -5.27 -31.94 3.19
N LEU A 203 -5.43 -31.61 4.47
CA LEU A 203 -4.51 -32.02 5.54
C LEU A 203 -4.40 -33.55 5.59
N GLU A 204 -5.47 -34.28 5.27
CA GLU A 204 -5.43 -35.75 5.19
C GLU A 204 -4.54 -36.25 4.04
N ALA A 205 -4.50 -35.54 2.92
CA ALA A 205 -3.61 -35.90 1.80
C ALA A 205 -2.14 -35.65 2.16
N VAL A 206 -1.86 -34.58 2.92
CA VAL A 206 -0.53 -34.30 3.47
C VAL A 206 -0.14 -35.34 4.52
N GLN A 207 -1.07 -35.71 5.41
CA GLN A 207 -0.86 -36.72 6.44
C GLN A 207 -0.58 -38.10 5.83
N ARG A 208 -1.38 -38.53 4.83
CA ARG A 208 -1.15 -39.76 4.07
C ARG A 208 0.21 -39.77 3.39
N LYS A 209 0.63 -38.66 2.75
CA LYS A 209 1.98 -38.55 2.16
C LYS A 209 3.09 -38.64 3.21
N LYS A 210 2.89 -38.07 4.39
CA LYS A 210 3.84 -38.16 5.51
C LYS A 210 3.96 -39.59 6.04
N GLU A 211 2.84 -40.31 6.16
CA GLU A 211 2.82 -41.72 6.57
C GLU A 211 3.49 -42.64 5.53
N ILE A 212 3.19 -42.44 4.25
CA ILE A 212 3.85 -43.16 3.15
C ILE A 212 5.36 -42.87 3.16
N TRP A 213 5.78 -41.62 3.32
CA TRP A 213 7.20 -41.29 3.42
C TRP A 213 7.85 -41.93 4.67
N ALA A 214 7.18 -41.91 5.81
CA ALA A 214 7.71 -42.50 7.04
C ALA A 214 7.88 -44.03 6.92
N ASN A 215 6.98 -44.70 6.20
CA ASN A 215 6.96 -46.14 6.04
C ASN A 215 7.84 -46.65 4.89
N ASP A 216 7.86 -45.99 3.73
CA ASP A 216 8.54 -46.49 2.53
C ASP A 216 9.84 -45.73 2.18
N GLY A 217 9.92 -44.41 2.40
CA GLY A 217 11.04 -43.57 1.92
C GLY A 217 12.04 -43.16 3.01
N GLY A 218 11.60 -43.04 4.25
CA GLY A 218 12.39 -42.54 5.37
C GLY A 218 13.37 -43.56 5.93
N SER A 219 13.16 -44.86 5.68
CA SER A 219 14.07 -45.92 6.13
C SER A 219 15.46 -45.79 5.50
N ILE A 220 15.52 -45.69 4.16
CA ILE A 220 16.77 -45.57 3.41
C ILE A 220 17.51 -44.28 3.77
N ALA A 221 16.79 -43.15 3.85
CA ALA A 221 17.37 -41.87 4.22
C ALA A 221 17.92 -41.87 5.67
N ARG A 222 17.20 -42.49 6.63
CA ARG A 222 17.65 -42.64 8.02
C ARG A 222 18.88 -43.55 8.12
N SER A 223 18.91 -44.65 7.37
CA SER A 223 20.08 -45.55 7.31
C SER A 223 21.30 -44.85 6.70
N TRP A 224 21.10 -44.05 5.64
CA TRP A 224 22.19 -43.30 5.00
C TRP A 224 22.76 -42.22 5.94
N MET A 225 21.89 -41.50 6.66
CA MET A 225 22.30 -40.51 7.66
C MET A 225 23.07 -41.15 8.82
N ALA A 226 22.60 -42.29 9.34
CA ALA A 226 23.30 -43.01 10.41
C ALA A 226 24.66 -43.58 9.96
N PHE A 227 24.77 -44.03 8.70
CA PHE A 227 26.03 -44.47 8.11
C PHE A 227 27.00 -43.30 7.92
N ARG A 228 26.51 -42.17 7.42
CA ARG A 228 27.30 -40.93 7.27
C ARG A 228 27.84 -40.43 8.60
N GLU A 229 27.02 -40.42 9.66
CA GLU A 229 27.45 -39.99 11.00
C GLU A 229 28.56 -40.92 11.56
N LYS A 230 28.47 -42.22 11.31
CA LYS A 230 29.54 -43.18 11.67
C LYS A 230 30.83 -42.95 10.89
N LEU A 231 30.74 -42.63 9.60
CA LEU A 231 31.91 -42.27 8.79
C LEU A 231 32.55 -40.97 9.28
N GLU A 232 31.76 -39.94 9.57
CA GLU A 232 32.25 -38.66 10.08
C GLU A 232 32.96 -38.82 11.45
N ARG A 233 32.50 -39.74 12.31
CA ARG A 233 33.18 -40.07 13.58
C ARG A 233 34.42 -40.96 13.45
N ALA A 234 34.57 -41.68 12.34
CA ALA A 234 35.71 -42.57 12.11
C ALA A 234 36.88 -41.88 11.38
N VAL A 235 36.59 -40.74 10.72
CA VAL A 235 37.57 -39.92 9.99
C VAL A 235 38.00 -38.69 10.82
N GLY A 236 37.48 -38.54 12.04
CA GLY A 236 37.90 -37.55 13.04
C GLY A 236 38.71 -38.19 14.16
#